data_AF-A0A3D2VJE0-F1
#
_entry.id   AF-A0A3D2VJE0-F1
#
_cell.length_a   1.000
_cell.length_b   1.000
_cell.length_c   1.000
_cell.angle_alpha   90.00
_cell.angle_beta   90.00
_cell.angle_gamma   90.00
#
_symmetry.space_group_name_H-M   'P 1'
#
loop_
_entity.id
_entity.type
_entity.pdbx_description
1 polymer ?
#
loop_
_entity_poly.entity_id
_entity_poly.type
_entity_poly.pdbx_seq_one_letter_code
_entity_poly.pdbx_strand_id
1 'polypeptide(L)'
;YRPGKRRLSDAVEAFGVELVDAHDATADATAAVEVMQALLTWQELREQPVDQLMNLQQQWHREWAESFQAWGQTRGLDFSDVRLTWPL
;
A
#
# COMPACT_ATOMS: atom_id res chain seq x y z
N TYR A 1 -11.84 6.46 -1.84
CA TYR A 1 -11.46 6.41 -0.40
C TYR A 1 -12.09 5.18 0.23
N ARG A 2 -11.30 4.20 0.71
CA ARG A 2 -11.81 3.00 1.42
C ARG A 2 -11.57 3.15 2.93
N PRO A 3 -12.64 3.12 3.76
CA PRO A 3 -12.49 2.95 5.20
C PRO A 3 -12.13 1.51 5.55
N GLY A 4 -11.20 1.28 6.49
CA GLY A 4 -10.82 -0.07 6.94
C GLY A 4 -9.31 -0.28 7.15
N LYS A 5 -8.95 -1.50 7.56
CA LYS A 5 -7.54 -1.95 7.67
C LYS A 5 -6.92 -2.04 6.26
N ARG A 6 -5.61 -1.81 6.17
CA ARG A 6 -4.83 -1.82 4.91
C ARG A 6 -3.74 -2.88 4.94
N ARG A 7 -4.04 -4.04 5.54
CA ARG A 7 -3.14 -5.18 5.48
C ARG A 7 -3.10 -5.69 4.04
N LEU A 8 -2.05 -6.42 3.66
CA LEU A 8 -1.93 -7.00 2.33
C LEU A 8 -3.17 -7.83 1.96
N SER A 9 -3.68 -8.63 2.90
CA SER A 9 -4.93 -9.40 2.77
C SER A 9 -6.16 -8.53 2.47
N ASP A 10 -6.23 -7.32 3.02
CA ASP A 10 -7.33 -6.38 2.76
C ASP A 10 -7.17 -5.70 1.39
N ALA A 11 -5.93 -5.52 0.92
CA ALA A 11 -5.60 -4.87 -0.34
C ALA A 11 -5.85 -5.80 -1.53
N VAL A 12 -5.34 -7.03 -1.48
CA VAL A 12 -5.55 -8.06 -2.52
C VAL A 12 -7.04 -8.32 -2.76
N GLU A 13 -7.85 -8.45 -1.69
CA GLU A 13 -9.31 -8.59 -1.80
C GLU A 13 -9.94 -7.41 -2.55
N ALA A 14 -9.50 -6.17 -2.27
CA ALA A 14 -10.03 -4.98 -2.92
C ALA A 14 -9.71 -4.90 -4.42
N PHE A 15 -8.68 -5.61 -4.88
CA PHE A 15 -8.29 -5.70 -6.28
C PHE A 15 -8.72 -7.03 -6.94
N GLY A 16 -9.49 -7.88 -6.24
CA GLY A 16 -9.94 -9.17 -6.76
C GLY A 16 -8.83 -10.23 -6.86
N VAL A 17 -7.75 -10.06 -6.10
CA VAL A 17 -6.60 -10.97 -6.03
C VAL A 17 -6.76 -11.91 -4.84
N GLU A 18 -6.51 -13.21 -5.06
CA GLU A 18 -6.59 -14.23 -4.02
C GLU A 18 -5.22 -14.42 -3.36
N LEU A 19 -5.16 -14.34 -2.03
CA LEU A 19 -3.92 -14.60 -1.27
C LEU A 19 -3.97 -16.03 -0.74
N VAL A 20 -3.28 -16.93 -1.44
CA VAL A 20 -3.35 -18.39 -1.19
C VAL A 20 -2.57 -18.79 0.08
N ASP A 21 -1.59 -18.01 0.54
CA ASP A 21 -0.92 -18.15 1.84
C ASP A 21 -0.27 -16.82 2.29
N ALA A 22 -0.83 -16.16 3.30
CA ALA A 22 -0.41 -14.81 3.76
C ALA A 22 0.90 -14.78 4.58
N HIS A 23 1.62 -15.90 4.64
CA HIS A 23 2.83 -16.06 5.45
C HIS A 23 4.03 -16.63 4.68
N ASP A 24 3.90 -16.83 3.37
CA ASP A 24 5.00 -17.19 2.47
C ASP A 24 5.42 -15.99 1.62
N ALA A 25 6.71 -15.65 1.65
CA ALA A 25 7.25 -14.52 0.90
C ALA A 25 7.02 -14.66 -0.61
N THR A 26 6.99 -15.89 -1.14
CA THR A 26 6.72 -16.14 -2.56
C THR A 26 5.25 -15.87 -2.91
N ALA A 27 4.33 -16.29 -2.04
CA ALA A 27 2.91 -16.00 -2.18
C ALA A 27 2.62 -14.49 -2.08
N ASP A 28 3.25 -13.80 -1.13
CA ASP A 28 3.13 -12.35 -0.98
C ASP A 28 3.65 -11.59 -2.20
N ALA A 29 4.81 -12.00 -2.75
CA ALA A 29 5.39 -11.38 -3.94
C ALA A 29 4.50 -11.57 -5.18
N THR A 30 3.94 -12.78 -5.35
CA THR A 30 3.01 -13.08 -6.44
C THR A 30 1.76 -12.21 -6.34
N ALA A 31 1.14 -12.16 -5.16
CA ALA A 31 -0.06 -11.37 -4.93
C ALA A 31 0.18 -9.86 -5.14
N ALA A 32 1.36 -9.35 -4.74
CA ALA A 32 1.74 -7.97 -5.00
C ALA A 32 1.85 -7.65 -6.51
N VAL A 33 2.40 -8.57 -7.31
CA VAL A 33 2.47 -8.43 -8.78
C VAL A 33 1.07 -8.45 -9.39
N GLU A 34 0.18 -9.34 -8.95
CA GLU A 34 -1.20 -9.40 -9.45
C GLU A 34 -1.98 -8.13 -9.12
N VAL A 35 -1.79 -7.58 -7.91
CA VAL A 35 -2.35 -6.28 -7.53
C VAL A 35 -1.82 -5.16 -8.43
N MET A 36 -0.50 -5.15 -8.71
CA MET A 36 0.08 -4.18 -9.64
C MET A 36 -0.55 -4.30 -11.03
N GLN A 37 -0.76 -5.51 -11.54
CA GLN A 37 -1.42 -5.73 -12.84
C GLN A 37 -2.86 -5.19 -12.84
N ALA A 38 -3.63 -5.42 -11.78
CA ALA A 38 -4.98 -4.87 -11.63
C ALA A 38 -4.98 -3.33 -11.61
N LEU A 39 -3.97 -2.72 -10.97
CA LEU A 39 -3.78 -1.27 -10.91
C LEU A 39 -3.41 -0.64 -12.25
N LEU A 40 -2.75 -1.37 -13.16
CA LEU A 40 -2.41 -0.89 -14.51
C LEU A 40 -3.65 -0.65 -15.40
N THR A 41 -4.86 -0.90 -14.91
CA THR A 41 -6.10 -0.41 -15.54
C THR A 41 -6.20 1.11 -15.49
N TRP A 42 -5.56 1.77 -14.53
CA TRP A 42 -5.49 3.23 -14.41
C TRP A 42 -4.40 3.81 -15.31
N GLN A 43 -4.77 4.79 -16.12
CA GLN A 43 -3.94 5.30 -17.20
C GLN A 43 -2.73 6.07 -16.65
N GLU A 44 -2.93 6.78 -15.55
CA GLU A 44 -1.92 7.54 -14.81
C GLU A 44 -0.79 6.65 -14.30
N LEU A 45 -1.07 5.39 -13.94
CA LEU A 45 -0.07 4.41 -13.51
C LEU A 45 0.61 3.75 -14.71
N ARG A 46 -0.15 3.46 -15.77
CA ARG A 46 0.37 2.81 -16.99
C ARG A 46 1.39 3.69 -17.72
N GLU A 47 1.26 5.00 -17.61
CA GLU A 47 2.16 5.97 -18.23
C GLU A 47 3.43 6.24 -17.41
N GLN A 48 3.53 5.72 -16.18
CA GLN A 48 4.74 5.88 -15.37
C GLN A 48 5.81 4.85 -15.77
N PRO A 49 7.08 5.26 -15.85
CA PRO A 49 8.19 4.33 -15.93
C PRO A 49 8.23 3.40 -14.69
N VAL A 50 8.54 2.13 -14.89
CA VAL A 50 8.55 1.11 -13.81
C VAL A 50 9.51 1.49 -12.69
N ASP A 51 10.66 2.09 -13.01
CA ASP A 51 11.65 2.59 -12.05
C ASP A 51 11.13 3.78 -11.21
N GLN A 52 10.11 4.49 -11.68
CA GLN A 52 9.49 5.59 -10.95
C GLN A 52 8.36 5.14 -10.02
N LEU A 53 7.77 3.96 -10.26
CA LEU A 53 6.68 3.44 -9.43
C LEU A 53 7.11 3.28 -7.96
N MET A 54 8.34 2.85 -7.71
CA MET A 54 8.87 2.73 -6.35
C MET A 54 9.05 4.11 -5.68
N ASN A 55 9.43 5.15 -6.42
CA ASN A 55 9.53 6.50 -5.88
C ASN A 55 8.15 7.06 -5.52
N LEU A 56 7.16 6.86 -6.39
CA LEU A 56 5.77 7.24 -6.14
C LEU A 56 5.21 6.51 -4.92
N GLN A 57 5.47 5.21 -4.78
CA GLN A 57 5.05 4.43 -3.64
C GLN A 57 5.62 4.97 -2.31
N GLN A 58 6.90 5.34 -2.29
CA GLN A 58 7.54 5.98 -1.14
C GLN A 58 6.90 7.33 -0.79
N GLN A 59 6.59 8.14 -1.80
CA GLN A 59 5.97 9.45 -1.62
C GLN A 59 4.55 9.32 -1.06
N TRP A 60 3.71 8.48 -1.68
CA TRP A 60 2.34 8.23 -1.22
C TRP A 60 2.30 7.63 0.19
N HIS A 61 3.26 6.77 0.53
CA HIS A 61 3.38 6.26 1.89
C HIS A 61 3.66 7.38 2.90
N ARG A 62 4.58 8.28 2.58
CA ARG A 62 4.87 9.43 3.46
C ARG A 62 3.64 10.31 3.64
N GLU A 63 2.99 10.70 2.55
CA GLU A 63 1.77 11.52 2.59
C GLU A 63 0.67 10.85 3.42
N TRP A 64 0.48 9.54 3.24
CA TRP A 64 -0.45 8.76 4.06
C TRP A 64 -0.05 8.77 5.54
N ALA A 65 1.21 8.48 5.85
CA ALA A 65 1.70 8.35 7.22
C ALA A 65 1.57 9.69 7.97
N GLU A 66 1.90 10.81 7.31
CA GLU A 66 1.71 12.17 7.84
C GLU A 66 0.22 12.46 8.12
N SER A 67 -0.65 12.20 7.16
CA SER A 67 -2.11 12.39 7.31
C SER A 67 -2.69 11.52 8.43
N PHE A 68 -2.21 10.27 8.53
CA PHE A 68 -2.67 9.31 9.53
C PHE A 68 -2.21 9.70 10.94
N GLN A 69 -0.95 10.13 11.11
CA GLN A 69 -0.46 10.68 12.37
C GLN A 69 -1.24 11.94 12.77
N ALA A 70 -1.49 12.86 11.84
CA ALA A 70 -2.25 14.09 12.12
C ALA A 70 -3.68 13.77 12.59
N TRP A 71 -4.40 12.89 11.88
CA TRP A 71 -5.71 12.40 12.32
C TRP A 71 -5.63 11.75 13.70
N GLY A 72 -4.60 10.95 13.92
CA GLY A 72 -4.31 10.28 15.17
C GLY A 72 -4.15 11.19 16.38
N GLN A 73 -3.38 12.27 16.21
CA GLN A 73 -3.18 13.30 17.23
C GLN A 73 -4.51 13.95 17.63
N THR A 74 -5.43 14.18 16.69
CA THR A 74 -6.78 14.70 17.01
C THR A 74 -7.62 13.75 17.87
N ARG A 75 -7.23 12.46 17.94
CA ARG A 75 -7.93 11.40 18.69
C ARG A 75 -7.19 10.98 19.96
N GLY A 76 -6.03 11.55 20.25
CA GLY A 76 -5.20 11.18 21.42
C GLY A 76 -4.62 9.77 21.34
N LEU A 77 -4.42 9.23 20.14
CA LEU A 77 -3.86 7.90 19.89
C LEU A 77 -2.34 7.98 19.70
N ASP A 78 -1.60 6.96 20.15
CA ASP A 78 -0.16 6.84 19.97
C ASP A 78 0.18 6.25 18.59
N PHE A 79 1.13 6.88 17.90
CA PHE A 79 1.61 6.49 16.56
C PHE A 79 3.14 6.43 16.47
N SER A 80 3.83 6.26 17.60
CA SER A 80 5.28 6.03 17.63
C SER A 80 5.74 4.90 16.70
N ASP A 81 4.87 3.93 16.41
CA ASP A 81 5.15 2.80 15.51
C ASP A 81 4.95 3.12 14.00
N VAL A 82 4.32 4.25 13.64
CA VAL A 82 4.11 4.62 12.23
C VAL A 82 5.36 5.27 11.67
N ARG A 83 6.06 4.57 10.79
CA ARG A 83 7.23 5.08 10.09
C ARG A 83 6.81 6.00 8.95
N LEU A 84 7.50 7.13 8.79
CA LEU A 84 7.33 8.01 7.62
C LEU A 84 8.13 7.52 6.41
N THR A 85 9.21 6.77 6.66
CA THR A 85 10.08 6.22 5.65
C THR A 85 9.55 4.88 5.16
N TRP A 86 9.59 4.68 3.85
CA TRP A 86 9.33 3.39 3.26
C TRP A 86 10.37 2.36 3.72
N PRO A 87 9.96 1.15 4.13
CA PRO A 87 10.90 0.09 4.45
C PRO A 87 11.55 -0.42 3.15
N LEU A 88 12.89 -0.35 3.08
CA LEU A 88 13.71 -1.02 2.07
C LEU A 88 14.22 -2.35 2.63
#